data_AF-A0A0G0MFY6-F1
#
_entry.id   AF-A0A0G0MFY6-F1
#
_cell.length_a   1.000
_cell.length_b   1.000
_cell.length_c   1.000
_cell.angle_alpha   90.00
_cell.angle_beta   90.00
_cell.angle_gamma   90.00
#
_symmetry.space_group_name_H-M   'P 1'
#
loop_
_entity.id
_entity.type
_entity.pdbx_description
1 polymer ?
#
loop_
_entity_poly.entity_id
_entity_poly.type
_entity_poly.pdbx_seq_one_letter_code
_entity_poly.pdbx_strand_id
1 'polypeptide(L)' 'KLDILGTTNPDATVMVNGVSVTVRSDGRFFTQITLEPGVNTITILATSRYGKTTTMLRKVGLQQ' A
#
# COMPACT_ATOMS: atom_id res chain seq x y z
N LYS A 1 -2.55 -14.79 -1.63
CA LYS A 1 -2.05 -13.52 -2.20
C LYS A 1 -3.18 -12.51 -2.16
N LEU A 2 -2.89 -11.25 -1.84
CA LEU A 2 -3.86 -10.16 -1.82
C LEU A 2 -3.37 -9.05 -2.73
N ASP A 3 -4.27 -8.62 -3.62
CA ASP A 3 -4.02 -7.51 -4.52
C ASP A 3 -4.40 -6.20 -3.83
N ILE A 4 -3.45 -5.26 -3.84
CA ILE A 4 -3.63 -3.93 -3.26
C ILE A 4 -3.64 -2.94 -4.42
N LEU A 5 -4.80 -2.32 -4.60
CA LEU A 5 -5.04 -1.26 -5.58
C LEU A 5 -5.33 0.02 -4.81
N GLY A 6 -4.79 1.13 -5.29
CA GLY A 6 -5.10 2.43 -4.71
C GLY A 6 -4.75 3.57 -5.64
N THR A 7 -5.16 4.76 -5.21
CA THR A 7 -4.90 6.03 -5.89
C THR A 7 -4.26 7.01 -4.94
N THR A 8 -3.29 7.76 -5.43
CA THR A 8 -2.62 8.84 -4.72
C THR A 8 -2.29 9.95 -5.73
N ASN A 9 -1.61 11.00 -5.28
CA ASN A 9 -1.07 12.01 -6.20
C ASN A 9 0.02 11.35 -7.08
N PRO A 10 0.10 11.66 -8.39
CA PRO A 10 1.12 11.10 -9.28
C PRO A 10 2.56 11.30 -8.78
N ASP A 11 2.82 12.41 -8.09
CA ASP A 11 4.13 12.76 -7.53
C ASP A 11 4.35 12.20 -6.10
N ALA A 12 3.47 11.33 -5.60
CA ALA A 12 3.61 10.74 -4.27
C ALA A 12 4.45 9.47 -4.30
N THR A 13 5.15 9.21 -3.21
CA THR A 13 5.78 7.92 -2.95
C THR A 13 4.84 7.06 -2.11
N VAL A 14 4.70 5.78 -2.46
CA VAL A 14 3.85 4.82 -1.72
C VAL A 14 4.73 3.70 -1.20
N MET A 15 4.53 3.33 0.05
CA MET A 15 5.14 2.17 0.68
C MET A 15 4.04 1.25 1.22
N VAL A 16 4.13 -0.03 0.92
CA VAL A 16 3.22 -1.07 1.42
C VAL A 16 4.03 -2.09 2.20
N ASN A 17 3.75 -2.25 3.49
CA ASN A 17 4.54 -3.08 4.41
C ASN A 17 6.04 -2.73 4.39
N GLY A 18 6.38 -1.45 4.23
CA GLY A 18 7.75 -0.98 4.12
C GLY A 18 8.39 -1.14 2.74
N VAL A 19 7.71 -1.79 1.79
CA VAL A 19 8.20 -1.97 0.41
C VAL A 19 7.69 -0.83 -0.47
N SER A 20 8.59 -0.15 -1.19
CA SER A 20 8.21 0.90 -2.14
C SER A 20 7.39 0.34 -3.31
N VAL A 21 6.28 1.00 -3.60
CA VAL A 21 5.38 0.66 -4.72
C VAL A 21 5.44 1.80 -5.74
N THR A 22 5.58 1.42 -7.01
CA THR A 22 5.57 2.40 -8.11
C THR A 22 4.19 3.00 -8.26
N VAL A 23 4.14 4.33 -8.22
CA VAL A 23 2.95 5.12 -8.57
C VAL A 23 3.03 5.46 -10.05
N ARG A 24 1.97 5.17 -10.79
CA ARG A 24 1.85 5.49 -12.21
C ARG A 24 1.57 6.98 -12.39
N SER A 25 1.77 7.49 -13.61
CA SER A 25 1.50 8.90 -13.95
C SER A 25 0.04 9.33 -13.77
N ASP A 26 -0.90 8.37 -13.73
CA ASP A 26 -2.32 8.59 -13.43
C ASP A 26 -2.63 8.55 -11.92
N GLY A 27 -1.60 8.47 -11.08
CA GLY A 27 -1.73 8.38 -9.61
C GLY A 27 -2.12 7.01 -9.10
N ARG A 28 -2.30 6.01 -9.98
CA ARG A 28 -2.66 4.64 -9.56
C ARG A 28 -1.42 3.87 -9.13
N PHE A 29 -1.58 3.05 -8.10
CA PHE A 29 -0.57 2.08 -7.71
C PHE A 29 -1.18 0.70 -7.55
N PHE A 30 -0.35 -0.31 -7.78
CA PHE A 30 -0.72 -1.70 -7.66
C PHE A 30 0.46 -2.47 -7.06
N THR A 31 0.16 -3.32 -6.07
CA THR A 31 1.12 -4.30 -5.56
C THR A 31 0.38 -5.54 -5.11
N GLN A 32 1.09 -6.67 -5.08
CA GLN A 32 0.57 -7.92 -4.58
C GLN A 32 1.35 -8.32 -3.34
N ILE A 33 0.65 -8.61 -2.25
CA ILE A 33 1.25 -9.12 -1.04
C ILE A 33 0.90 -10.59 -0.83
N THR A 34 1.86 -11.36 -0.32
CA THR A 34 1.58 -12.70 0.17
C THR A 34 1.03 -12.58 1.58
N LEU A 35 -0.13 -13.18 1.82
CA LEU A 35 -0.72 -13.27 3.15
C LEU A 35 -0.29 -14.60 3.77
N GLU A 36 0.01 -14.56 5.05
CA GLU A 36 0.21 -15.75 5.87
C GLU A 36 -1.12 -16.15 6.53
N PRO A 37 -1.33 -17.42 6.89
CA PRO A 37 -2.52 -17.79 7.64
C PRO A 37 -2.58 -17.06 8.99
N GLY A 38 -3.77 -16.60 9.36
CA GLY A 38 -3.99 -15.73 10.52
C GLY A 38 -4.21 -14.26 10.14
N VAL A 39 -4.01 -13.37 11.12
CA VAL A 39 -4.24 -11.92 10.96
C VAL A 39 -2.99 -11.24 10.41
N ASN A 40 -3.08 -10.72 9.20
CA ASN A 40 -2.05 -9.93 8.55
C ASN A 40 -2.37 -8.45 8.73
N THR A 41 -1.40 -7.67 9.21
CA THR A 41 -1.52 -6.21 9.27
C THR A 41 -0.77 -5.61 8.10
N ILE A 42 -1.49 -4.88 7.27
CA ILE A 42 -0.99 -4.21 6.08
C ILE A 42 -0.87 -2.72 6.38
N THR A 43 0.33 -2.18 6.23
CA THR A 43 0.61 -0.75 6.42
C THR A 43 0.85 -0.10 5.08
N ILE A 44 0.02 0.88 4.72
CA ILE A 44 0.16 1.67 3.50
C ILE A 44 0.53 3.08 3.91
N LEU A 45 1.71 3.54 3.51
CA LEU A 45 2.19 4.90 3.73
C LEU A 45 2.30 5.60 2.39
N ALA A 46 1.57 6.70 2.21
CA ALA A 46 1.71 7.59 1.07
C ALA A 46 2.37 8.90 1.53
N THR A 47 3.41 9.34 0.84
CA THR A 47 4.08 10.63 1.10
C THR A 47 4.02 11.47 -0.16
N SER A 48 3.36 12.63 -0.09
CA SER A 48 3.34 13.58 -1.20
C SER A 48 4.71 14.24 -1.43
N ARG A 49 4.92 14.84 -2.61
CA ARG A 49 6.10 15.66 -2.91
C ARG A 49 6.38 16.79 -1.93
N TYR A 50 5.38 17.23 -1.17
CA TYR A 50 5.49 18.29 -0.16
C TYR A 50 5.79 17.74 1.24
N GLY A 51 6.09 16.44 1.36
CA GLY A 51 6.37 15.78 2.63
C GLY A 51 5.14 15.45 3.48
N LYS A 52 3.92 15.80 3.02
CA LYS A 52 2.68 15.39 3.72
C LYS A 52 2.50 13.89 3.60
N THR A 53 2.38 13.21 4.73
CA THR A 53 2.19 11.77 4.83
C THR A 53 0.74 11.39 5.13
N THR A 54 0.35 10.20 4.70
CA THR A 54 -0.93 9.57 5.06
C THR A 54 -0.67 8.08 5.28
N THR A 55 -1.04 7.60 6.47
CA THR A 55 -0.87 6.20 6.85
C THR A 55 -2.23 5.53 6.93
N MET A 56 -2.38 4.40 6.25
CA MET A 56 -3.55 3.55 6.32
C MET A 56 -3.15 2.16 6.82
N LEU A 57 -3.85 1.69 7.84
CA LEU A 57 -3.68 0.34 8.37
C LEU A 57 -4.88 -0.51 7.96
N ARG A 58 -4.61 -1.69 7.40
CA ARG A 58 -5.62 -2.67 7.01
C ARG A 58 -5.29 -4.02 7.62
N LYS A 59 -6.21 -4.55 8.42
CA LYS A 59 -6.11 -5.90 8.97
C LYS A 59 -6.88 -6.85 8.07
N VAL A 60 -6.23 -7.91 7.63
CA VAL A 60 -6.83 -8.94 6.76
C VAL A 60 -6.56 -10.31 7.39
N GLY A 61 -7.61 -11.06 7.66
CA GLY A 61 -7.51 -12.45 8.12
C GLY A 61 -7.52 -13.41 6.95
N LEU A 62 -6.54 -14.30 6.87
CA LEU A 62 -6.56 -15.47 5.98
C LEU A 62 -6.82 -16.71 6.83
N GLN A 63 -7.95 -17.39 6.60
CA GLN A 63 -8.23 -18.68 7.26
C GLN A 63 -7.41 -19.78 6.55
N GLN A 64 -6.92 -20.75 7.33
CA GLN A 64 -6.23 -21.95 6.80
C GLN A 64 -7.21 -22.88 6.09
#